data_AF-A0A2I0HNQ8-F1
#
_entry.id   AF-A0A2I0HNQ8-F1
#
_cell.length_a   1.000
_cell.length_b   1.000
_cell.length_c   1.000
_cell.angle_alpha   90.00
_cell.angle_beta   90.00
_cell.angle_gamma   90.00
#
_symmetry.space_group_name_H-M   'P 1'
#
loop_
_entity.id
_entity.type
_entity.pdbx_description
1 polymer ?
#
loop_
_entity_poly.entity_id
_entity_poly.type
_entity_poly.pdbx_seq_one_letter_code
_entity_poly.pdbx_strand_id
1 'polypeptide(L)' 'MSGKGVEHDLFSVYNVNPSDYTGASLINYKLNGSNYLTWSRAMLTALTVKNKIGMVDGTVLRPPEGDPNRAKWD' A
#
# COMPACT_ATOMS: atom_id res chain seq x y z
N MET A 1 -4.56 -30.34 17.30
CA MET A 1 -5.48 -29.22 16.97
C MET A 1 -5.04 -28.00 17.77
N SER A 2 -4.26 -27.12 17.15
CA SER A 2 -3.87 -25.84 17.77
C SER A 2 -4.20 -24.75 16.76
N GLY A 3 -5.23 -23.98 17.08
CA GLY A 3 -5.55 -22.77 16.33
C GLY A 3 -4.45 -21.74 16.55
N LYS A 4 -3.85 -21.28 15.46
CA LYS A 4 -3.06 -20.04 15.35
C LYS A 4 -2.74 -19.86 13.87
N GLY A 5 -3.18 -18.75 13.29
CA GLY A 5 -2.75 -18.37 11.95
C GLY A 5 -3.83 -17.73 11.07
N VAL A 6 -4.59 -16.76 11.59
CA VAL A 6 -5.42 -15.89 10.73
C VAL A 6 -5.15 -14.40 10.98
N GLU A 7 -4.44 -14.05 12.06
CA GLU A 7 -4.22 -12.65 12.44
C GLU A 7 -2.96 -12.00 11.84
N HIS A 8 -2.02 -12.80 11.31
CA HIS A 8 -0.69 -12.30 10.94
C HIS A 8 -0.63 -11.63 9.55
N ASP A 9 -1.72 -11.64 8.78
CA ASP A 9 -1.71 -11.22 7.37
C ASP A 9 -2.49 -9.92 7.09
N LEU A 10 -3.30 -9.44 8.04
CA LEU A 10 -4.07 -8.20 7.87
C LEU A 10 -3.18 -6.95 7.85
N PHE A 11 -2.07 -6.97 8.59
CA PHE A 11 -1.09 -5.90 8.66
C PHE A 11 0.12 -6.12 7.76
N SER A 12 0.11 -7.18 6.94
CA SER A 12 1.16 -7.39 5.95
C SER A 12 1.19 -6.23 4.96
N VAL A 13 2.38 -5.69 4.68
CA VAL A 13 2.57 -4.63 3.67
C VAL A 13 2.16 -5.08 2.26
N TYR A 14 2.13 -6.40 2.04
CA TYR A 14 1.69 -7.01 0.78
C TYR A 14 0.20 -7.30 0.75
N ASN A 15 -0.57 -6.93 1.78
CA ASN A 15 -1.99 -7.18 1.78
C ASN A 15 -2.71 -6.26 0.79
N VAL A 16 -3.54 -6.87 -0.07
CA VAL A 16 -4.40 -6.14 -1.00
C VAL A 16 -5.79 -6.11 -0.38
N ASN A 17 -6.18 -4.98 0.18
CA ASN A 17 -7.53 -4.80 0.69
C ASN A 17 -8.50 -4.77 -0.49
N PRO A 18 -9.72 -5.33 -0.38
CA PRO A 18 -10.74 -5.14 -1.40
C PRO A 18 -10.87 -3.65 -1.78
N SER A 19 -10.82 -2.72 -0.82
CA SER A 19 -10.83 -1.27 -1.06
C SER A 19 -9.67 -0.69 -1.90
N ASP A 20 -8.70 -1.51 -2.30
CA ASP A 20 -7.55 -1.17 -3.14
C ASP A 20 -7.77 -1.43 -4.63
N TYR A 21 -9.02 -1.62 -5.08
CA TYR A 21 -9.36 -1.80 -6.49
C TYR A 21 -8.63 -0.77 -7.38
N THR A 22 -8.04 -1.24 -8.48
CA THR A 22 -7.12 -0.52 -9.39
C THR A 22 -7.72 0.68 -10.15
N GLY A 23 -8.93 1.13 -9.79
CA GLY A 23 -9.56 2.34 -10.29
C GLY A 23 -10.02 3.33 -9.20
N ALA A 24 -9.86 3.00 -7.92
CA ALA A 24 -10.24 3.89 -6.82
C ALA A 24 -9.13 4.92 -6.57
N SER A 25 -9.49 6.21 -6.64
CA SER A 25 -8.54 7.28 -6.33
C SER A 25 -8.18 7.25 -4.85
N LEU A 26 -6.88 7.12 -4.53
CA LEU A 26 -6.41 7.12 -3.14
C LEU A 26 -6.73 8.45 -2.43
N ILE A 27 -6.77 9.54 -3.19
CA ILE A 27 -7.12 10.89 -2.75
C ILE A 27 -7.95 11.58 -3.84
N ASN A 28 -8.90 12.43 -3.45
CA ASN A 28 -9.81 13.09 -4.39
C ASN A 28 -9.17 14.25 -5.19
N TYR A 29 -7.90 14.57 -4.96
CA TYR A 29 -7.21 15.68 -5.60
C TYR A 29 -6.23 15.17 -6.67
N LYS A 30 -6.38 15.64 -7.90
CA LYS A 30 -5.37 15.43 -8.95
C LYS A 30 -4.18 16.36 -8.72
N LEU A 31 -2.97 15.84 -8.87
CA LEU A 31 -1.75 16.66 -8.81
C LEU A 31 -1.76 17.71 -9.93
N ASN A 32 -1.42 18.94 -9.59
CA ASN A 32 -1.20 20.06 -10.51
C ASN A 32 -0.02 20.91 -10.01
N GLY A 33 0.37 21.92 -10.79
CA GLY A 33 1.56 22.73 -10.48
C GLY A 33 1.49 23.53 -9.19
N SER A 34 0.29 23.83 -8.66
CA SER A 34 0.12 24.66 -7.47
C SER A 34 -0.26 23.90 -6.20
N ASN A 35 -0.73 22.65 -6.32
CA ASN A 35 -1.27 21.89 -5.19
C ASN A 35 -0.35 20.81 -4.63
N TYR A 36 0.92 20.75 -5.07
CA TYR A 36 1.86 19.70 -4.68
C TYR A 36 1.94 19.47 -3.16
N LEU A 37 1.96 20.53 -2.35
CA LEU A 37 2.05 20.41 -0.90
C LEU A 37 0.81 19.71 -0.30
N THR A 38 -0.37 20.10 -0.75
CA THR A 38 -1.64 19.50 -0.29
C THR A 38 -1.77 18.07 -0.80
N TRP A 39 -1.44 17.84 -2.07
CA TRP A 39 -1.48 16.54 -2.71
C TRP A 39 -0.52 15.55 -2.05
N SER A 40 0.74 15.94 -1.82
CA SER A 40 1.76 15.06 -1.23
C SER A 40 1.42 14.67 0.20
N ARG A 41 0.93 15.60 1.02
CA ARG A 41 0.44 15.31 2.37
C ARG A 41 -0.74 14.34 2.36
N ALA A 42 -1.74 14.60 1.51
CA ALA A 42 -2.91 13.73 1.41
C ALA A 42 -2.52 12.32 0.93
N MET A 43 -1.63 12.21 -0.06
CA MET A 43 -1.13 10.94 -0.58
C MET A 43 -0.34 10.18 0.50
N LEU A 44 0.57 10.86 1.21
CA LEU A 44 1.33 10.28 2.31
C LEU A 44 0.40 9.74 3.40
N THR A 45 -0.61 10.50 3.82
CA THR A 45 -1.60 10.04 4.81
C THR A 45 -2.35 8.81 4.32
N ALA A 46 -2.84 8.82 3.08
CA ALA A 46 -3.59 7.70 2.51
C ALA A 46 -2.73 6.42 2.43
N LEU A 47 -1.46 6.54 2.06
CA LEU A 47 -0.51 5.43 2.00
C LEU A 47 -0.16 4.90 3.40
N THR A 48 0.04 5.76 4.39
CA THR A 48 0.32 5.37 5.78
C THR A 48 -0.86 4.62 6.39
N VAL A 49 -2.10 5.10 6.20
CA VAL A 49 -3.31 4.42 6.70
C VAL A 49 -3.46 3.02 6.10
N LYS A 50 -3.02 2.83 4.85
CA LYS A 50 -3.05 1.54 4.16
C LYS A 50 -1.81 0.67 4.39
N ASN A 51 -0.86 1.10 5.22
CA ASN A 51 0.43 0.44 5.45
C ASN A 51 1.27 0.23 4.17
N LYS A 52 1.13 1.11 3.18
CA LYS A 52 1.80 0.99 1.86
C LYS A 52 2.92 1.98 1.62
N ILE A 53 3.19 2.88 2.57
CA ILE A 53 4.24 3.89 2.42
C ILE A 53 5.62 3.26 2.17
N GLY A 54 5.87 2.10 2.79
CA GLY A 54 7.10 1.36 2.65
C GLY A 54 7.40 0.87 1.23
N MET A 55 6.35 0.69 0.42
CA MET A 55 6.49 0.33 -0.99
C MET A 55 6.97 1.51 -1.85
N VAL A 56 6.64 2.74 -1.45
CA VAL A 56 6.93 3.97 -2.18
C VAL A 56 8.26 4.58 -1.77
N ASP A 57 8.59 4.56 -0.47
CA ASP A 57 9.85 5.10 0.05
C ASP A 57 11.03 4.12 -0.04
N GLY A 58 10.77 2.86 -0.40
CA GLY A 58 11.78 1.81 -0.58
C GLY A 58 12.24 1.12 0.71
N THR A 59 11.61 1.41 1.85
CA THR A 59 11.89 0.69 3.12
C THR A 59 11.40 -0.75 3.08
N VAL A 60 10.39 -1.06 2.26
CA VAL A 60 10.02 -2.42 1.88
C VAL A 60 10.65 -2.71 0.53
N LEU A 61 11.44 -3.77 0.45
CA LEU A 61 12.08 -4.17 -0.80
C LEU A 61 11.12 -4.98 -1.66
N ARG A 62 11.20 -4.78 -2.98
CA ARG A 62 10.52 -5.64 -3.94
C ARG A 62 10.92 -7.10 -3.69
N PRO A 63 9.94 -8.03 -3.55
CA PRO A 63 10.25 -9.44 -3.38
C PRO A 63 11.03 -10.03 -4.57
N PRO A 64 11.88 -11.05 -4.34
CA PRO A 64 12.63 -11.71 -5.40
C PRO A 64 11.71 -12.48 -6.37
N GLU A 65 12.28 -12.89 -7.51
CA GLU A 65 11.56 -13.78 -8.44
C GLU A 65 11.21 -15.11 -7.74
N GLY A 66 9.95 -15.55 -7.90
CA GLY A 66 9.42 -16.74 -7.27
C GLY A 66 8.78 -16.54 -5.88
N ASP A 67 8.85 -15.33 -5.30
CA ASP A 67 8.13 -15.03 -4.07
C ASP A 67 6.63 -14.86 -4.33
N PRO A 68 5.73 -15.55 -3.60
CA PRO A 68 4.27 -15.37 -3.73
C PRO A 68 3.79 -13.92 -3.55
N ASN A 69 4.51 -13.10 -2.80
CA ASN A 69 4.19 -11.69 -2.55
C ASN A 69 4.62 -10.77 -3.70
N ARG A 70 5.46 -11.24 -4.64
CA ARG A 70 5.83 -10.49 -5.85
C ARG A 70 4.61 -10.02 -6.62
N ALA A 71 3.62 -10.91 -6.79
CA ALA A 71 2.37 -10.61 -7.49
C ALA A 71 1.47 -9.60 -6.76
N LYS A 72 1.69 -9.39 -5.45
CA LYS A 72 0.98 -8.37 -4.65
C LYS A 72 1.74 -7.04 -4.60
N TRP A 73 3.03 -7.07 -4.91
CA TRP A 73 3.91 -5.91 -4.99
C TRP A 73 3.81 -5.20 -6.35
N ASP A 74 3.73 -5.96 -7.43
CA ASP A 74 3.60 -5.47 -8.81
C ASP A 74 2.15 -5.01 -9.12
#